data_AF-A0A951GUQ5-F1
#
_entry.id   AF-A0A951GUQ5-F1
#
_cell.length_a   1.000
_cell.length_b   1.000
_cell.length_c   1.000
_cell.angle_alpha   90.00
_cell.angle_beta   90.00
_cell.angle_gamma   90.00
#
_symmetry.space_group_name_H-M   'P 1'
#
loop_
_entity.id
_entity.type
_entity.pdbx_description
1 polymer ?
#
loop_
_entity_poly.entity_id
_entity_poly.type
_entity_poly.pdbx_seq_one_letter_code
_entity_poly.pdbx_strand_id
1 'polypeptide(L)' 'MSATETLGAVASEFPVLRRQFDGRPLTYLDSAATSQTPQPVIDALTRYYTHSRASIHRGVYPLAVEATELYEGARERIA' A
#
# COMPACT_ATOMS: atom_id res chain seq x y z
N MET A 1 26.25 -2.71 -2.53
CA MET A 1 25.17 -2.56 -3.52
C MET A 1 25.35 -1.23 -4.22
N SER A 2 25.39 -1.24 -5.55
CA SER A 2 25.44 -0.04 -6.38
C SER A 2 24.08 0.67 -6.38
N ALA A 3 24.05 2.00 -6.53
CA ALA A 3 22.82 2.79 -6.51
C ALA A 3 21.77 2.31 -7.54
N THR A 4 22.22 1.80 -8.68
CA THR A 4 21.35 1.24 -9.74
C THR A 4 20.65 -0.04 -9.30
N GLU A 5 21.32 -0.89 -8.51
CA GLU A 5 20.73 -2.12 -7.97
C GLU A 5 19.63 -1.81 -6.96
N THR A 6 19.87 -0.81 -6.10
CA THR A 6 18.88 -0.32 -5.12
C THR A 6 17.64 0.24 -5.81
N LEU A 7 17.80 1.03 -6.87
CA LEU A 7 16.68 1.58 -7.64
C LEU A 7 15.85 0.48 -8.32
N GLY A 8 16.50 -0.54 -8.87
CA GLY A 8 15.83 -1.70 -9.44
C GLY A 8 14.99 -2.45 -8.41
N ALA A 9 15.52 -2.62 -7.19
CA ALA A 9 14.79 -3.25 -6.09
C ALA A 9 13.54 -2.44 -5.71
N VAL A 10 13.66 -1.12 -5.53
CA VAL A 10 12.51 -0.25 -5.21
C VAL A 10 11.46 -0.27 -6.32
N ALA A 11 11.87 -0.17 -7.60
CA ALA A 11 10.93 -0.19 -8.72
C ALA A 11 10.13 -1.51 -8.80
N SER A 12 10.74 -2.63 -8.39
CA SER A 12 10.08 -3.94 -8.40
C SER A 12 8.87 -4.02 -7.46
N GLU A 13 8.85 -3.20 -6.40
CA GLU A 13 7.74 -3.12 -5.44
C GLU A 13 6.49 -2.46 -6.01
N PHE A 14 6.57 -1.76 -7.14
CA PHE A 14 5.43 -1.07 -7.75
C PHE A 14 4.93 -1.86 -8.98
N PRO A 15 3.86 -2.67 -8.87
CA PRO A 15 3.46 -3.59 -9.94
C PRO A 15 3.11 -2.86 -11.24
N VAL A 16 2.53 -1.66 -11.13
CA VAL A 16 2.13 -0.82 -12.26
C VAL A 16 3.31 -0.41 -13.15
N LEU A 17 4.52 -0.25 -12.60
CA LEU A 17 5.71 0.14 -13.37
C LEU A 17 6.19 -0.99 -14.31
N ARG A 18 5.71 -2.23 -14.13
CA ARG A 18 6.00 -3.35 -15.03
C ARG A 18 5.10 -3.36 -16.28
N ARG A 19 4.07 -2.51 -16.32
CA ARG A 19 3.14 -2.45 -17.44
C ARG A 19 3.78 -1.82 -18.67
N GLN A 20 3.22 -2.17 -19.82
CA GLN A 20 3.54 -1.55 -21.10
C GLN A 20 2.30 -0.89 -21.69
N PHE A 21 2.53 0.23 -22.38
CA PHE A 21 1.54 0.91 -23.22
C PHE A 21 2.09 0.97 -24.64
N ASP A 22 1.33 0.49 -25.61
CA ASP A 22 1.74 0.42 -27.03
C ASP A 22 3.11 -0.24 -27.23
N GLY A 23 3.38 -1.31 -26.47
CA GLY A 23 4.64 -2.07 -26.51
C GLY A 23 5.84 -1.35 -25.90
N ARG A 24 5.66 -0.21 -25.22
CA ARG A 24 6.72 0.54 -24.56
C ARG A 24 6.60 0.44 -23.04
N PRO A 25 7.72 0.33 -22.30
CA PRO A 25 7.70 0.40 -20.84
C PRO A 25 7.07 1.70 -20.34
N LEU A 26 6.33 1.61 -19.24
CA LEU A 26 5.75 2.78 -18.59
C LEU A 26 6.84 3.67 -17.98
N THR A 27 6.93 4.92 -18.43
CA THR A 27 7.70 5.99 -17.76
C THR A 27 6.73 6.94 -17.09
N TYR A 28 6.57 6.83 -15.77
CA TYR A 28 5.62 7.64 -15.00
C TYR A 28 6.33 8.85 -14.36
N LEU A 29 6.14 10.05 -14.92
CA LEU A 29 6.76 11.30 -14.46
C LEU A 29 5.74 12.29 -13.87
N ASP A 30 4.69 11.77 -13.25
CA ASP A 30 3.59 12.56 -12.68
C ASP A 30 3.35 12.24 -11.18
N SER A 31 4.37 11.74 -10.48
CA SER A 31 4.27 11.34 -9.07
C SER A 31 3.91 12.48 -8.12
N ALA A 32 4.17 13.73 -8.51
CA ALA A 32 3.79 14.91 -7.76
C ALA A 32 2.26 15.12 -7.72
N ALA A 33 1.55 14.70 -8.77
CA ALA A 33 0.09 14.72 -8.79
C ALA A 33 -0.49 13.49 -8.09
N THR A 34 0.04 12.29 -8.37
CA THR A 34 -0.38 11.05 -7.69
C THR A 34 0.75 10.04 -7.69
N SER A 35 1.12 9.52 -6.53
CA SER A 35 2.15 8.48 -6.48
C SER A 35 1.56 7.09 -6.75
N GLN A 36 2.37 6.22 -7.37
CA GLN A 36 2.02 4.82 -7.54
C GLN A 36 2.04 4.09 -6.19
N THR A 37 1.26 3.02 -6.07
CA THR A 37 1.13 2.27 -4.82
C THR A 37 2.06 1.04 -4.84
N PRO A 38 2.95 0.87 -3.85
CA PRO A 38 3.78 -0.33 -3.77
C PRO A 38 2.97 -1.53 -3.25
N GLN A 39 3.40 -2.74 -3.58
CA GLN A 39 2.73 -4.00 -3.26
C GLN A 39 2.41 -4.16 -1.76
N PRO A 40 3.31 -3.83 -0.80
CA PRO A 40 3.00 -3.95 0.62
C PRO A 40 1.78 -3.11 1.07
N VAL A 41 1.56 -1.94 0.45
CA VAL A 41 0.39 -1.09 0.74
C VAL A 41 -0.89 -1.72 0.17
N ILE A 42 -0.81 -2.28 -1.05
CA ILE A 42 -1.92 -3.01 -1.67
C ILE A 42 -2.30 -4.23 -0.82
N ASP A 43 -1.31 -4.97 -0.33
CA ASP A 43 -1.51 -6.17 0.48
C ASP A 43 -2.10 -5.83 1.84
N ALA A 44 -1.63 -4.76 2.50
CA ALA A 44 -2.20 -4.29 3.75
C ALA A 44 -3.68 -3.90 3.60
N LEU A 45 -4.01 -3.16 2.52
CA LEU A 45 -5.39 -2.80 2.21
C LEU A 45 -6.24 -4.05 1.93
N THR A 46 -5.76 -4.93 1.07
CA THR A 46 -6.43 -6.19 0.72
C THR A 46 -6.69 -7.02 1.97
N ARG A 47 -5.68 -7.20 2.83
CA ARG A 47 -5.79 -7.94 4.09
C ARG A 47 -6.84 -7.33 5.00
N TYR A 48 -6.82 -6.01 5.21
CA TYR A 48 -7.82 -5.33 6.03
C TYR A 48 -9.24 -5.59 5.50
N TYR A 49 -9.45 -5.42 4.19
CA TYR A 49 -10.76 -5.62 3.57
C TYR A 49 -11.27 -7.06 3.64
N THR A 50 -10.36 -8.03 3.57
CA THR A 50 -10.69 -9.46 3.52
C THR A 50 -10.76 -10.14 4.88
N HIS A 51 -10.10 -9.59 5.91
CA HIS A 51 -9.99 -10.23 7.23
C HIS A 51 -10.49 -9.38 8.39
N SER A 52 -10.36 -8.05 8.32
CA SER A 52 -10.47 -7.17 9.50
C SER A 52 -11.49 -6.05 9.32
N ARG A 53 -12.28 -6.05 8.24
CA ARG A 53 -13.20 -4.94 7.90
C ARG A 53 -14.38 -4.90 8.86
N ALA A 54 -14.39 -3.91 9.74
CA ALA A 54 -15.54 -3.57 10.57
C ALA A 54 -15.64 -2.06 10.81
N SER A 55 -16.75 -1.64 11.43
CA SER A 55 -16.90 -0.28 11.94
C SER A 55 -15.97 -0.06 13.13
N ILE A 56 -15.16 0.99 13.08
CA ILE A 56 -14.19 1.35 14.14
C ILE A 56 -14.81 2.13 15.31
N HIS A 57 -16.13 2.32 15.31
CA HIS A 57 -16.86 3.11 16.32
C HIS A 57 -17.09 2.32 17.63
N ARG A 58 -16.00 1.88 18.28
CA ARG A 58 -16.01 1.19 19.58
C ARG A 58 -17.00 0.02 19.65
N GLY A 59 -17.08 -0.77 18.58
CA GLY A 59 -17.83 -2.03 18.63
C GLY A 59 -17.21 -2.98 19.65
N VAL A 60 -18.04 -3.70 20.39
CA VAL A 60 -17.60 -4.62 21.46
C VAL A 60 -17.35 -6.05 20.98
N TYR A 61 -17.59 -6.33 19.70
CA TYR A 61 -17.37 -7.65 19.10
C TYR A 61 -15.95 -7.76 18.51
N PRO A 62 -15.37 -8.99 18.42
CA PRO A 62 -13.95 -9.18 18.12
C PRO A 62 -13.46 -8.46 16.85
N LEU A 63 -14.21 -8.55 15.76
CA LEU A 63 -13.82 -7.94 14.48
C LEU A 63 -13.79 -6.40 14.54
N ALA A 64 -14.67 -5.76 15.31
CA ALA A 64 -14.63 -4.30 15.50
C ALA A 64 -13.46 -3.87 16.38
N VAL A 65 -13.12 -4.65 17.42
CA VAL A 65 -11.94 -4.39 18.26
C VAL A 65 -10.68 -4.46 17.41
N GLU A 66 -10.52 -5.53 16.62
CA GLU A 66 -9.38 -5.69 15.69
C GLU A 66 -9.27 -4.54 14.69
N ALA A 67 -10.40 -4.14 14.07
CA ALA A 67 -10.43 -3.02 13.13
C ALA A 67 -9.99 -1.69 13.79
N THR A 68 -10.46 -1.43 15.01
CA THR A 68 -10.09 -0.23 15.78
C THR A 68 -8.61 -0.25 16.14
N GLU A 69 -8.06 -1.38 16.59
CA GLU A 69 -6.64 -1.51 16.92
C GLU A 69 -5.74 -1.27 15.71
N LEU A 70 -6.07 -1.85 14.55
CA LEU A 70 -5.32 -1.63 13.31
C LEU A 70 -5.35 -0.16 12.87
N TYR A 71 -6.51 0.49 13.00
CA TYR A 71 -6.67 1.91 12.67
C TYR A 71 -5.89 2.83 13.61
N GLU A 72 -6.03 2.66 14.93
CA GLU A 72 -5.31 3.48 15.91
C GLU A 72 -3.80 3.24 15.84
N GLY A 73 -3.37 2.00 15.62
CA GLY A 73 -1.96 1.69 15.41
C GLY A 73 -1.38 2.32 14.13
N ALA A 74 -2.19 2.52 13.08
CA ALA A 74 -1.78 3.30 11.92
C ALA A 74 -1.71 4.80 12.24
N ARG A 75 -2.67 5.33 13.02
CA ARG A 75 -2.69 6.74 13.45
C ARG A 75 -1.47 7.08 14.32
N GLU A 76 -1.09 6.22 15.25
CA GLU A 76 0.07 6.40 16.11
C GLU A 76 1.39 6.46 15.33
N ARG A 77 1.54 5.68 14.25
CA ARG A 77 2.77 5.72 13.42
C ARG A 77 2.90 7.01 12.59
N ILE A 78 1.82 7.74 12.39
CA ILE A 78 1.79 8.99 11.61
C ILE A 78 1.93 10.22 12.52
N ALA A 79 1.43 10.13 13.76
CA ALA A 79 1.39 11.21 14.74
C ALA A 79 2.78 11.60 15.28
#